data_AF-A0A6N9PS85-F1
#
_entry.id   AF-A0A6N9PS85-F1
#
_cell.length_a   1.000
_cell.length_b   1.000
_cell.length_c   1.000
_cell.angle_alpha   90.00
_cell.angle_beta   90.00
_cell.angle_gamma   90.00
#
_symmetry.space_group_name_H-M   'P 1'
#
loop_
_entity.id
_entity.type
_entity.pdbx_description
1 polymer ?
#
loop_
_entity_poly.entity_id
_entity_poly.type
_entity_poly.pdbx_seq_one_letter_code
_entity_poly.pdbx_strand_id
1 'polypeptide(L)'
;MVFWFFLFFCSLLIPATFLGTGWYFTRHTPGRNSAFGYRTPMSSKSDLANAFAHQYIGRLWWIIGLVSLPVTLITLIVLLVLQLDEDTTGWIGGGLIILECIVMLITILPTELALHRNFNKDGTPRGPEE
;
A
#
# COMPACT_ATOMS: atom_id res chain seq x y z
N MET A 1 -19.05 18.55 -14.26
CA MET A 1 -19.78 17.53 -13.46
C MET A 1 -19.14 16.15 -13.59
N VAL A 2 -19.13 15.51 -14.78
CA VAL A 2 -18.53 14.17 -14.98
C VAL A 2 -17.05 14.11 -14.62
N PHE A 3 -16.27 15.14 -14.99
CA PHE A 3 -14.85 15.27 -14.63
C PHE A 3 -14.59 15.14 -13.12
N TRP A 4 -15.36 15.86 -12.30
CA TRP A 4 -15.23 15.84 -10.84
C TRP A 4 -15.57 14.48 -10.24
N PHE A 5 -16.64 13.82 -10.72
CA PHE A 5 -16.96 12.46 -10.28
C PHE A 5 -15.85 11.48 -10.68
N PHE A 6 -15.37 11.55 -11.92
CA PHE A 6 -14.28 10.72 -12.40
C PHE A 6 -13.02 10.90 -11.53
N LEU A 7 -12.61 12.14 -11.28
CA LEU A 7 -11.46 12.45 -10.44
C LEU A 7 -11.65 11.92 -9.02
N PHE A 8 -12.81 12.16 -8.41
CA PHE A 8 -13.12 11.68 -7.06
C PHE A 8 -13.00 10.16 -6.94
N PHE A 9 -13.61 9.41 -7.87
CA PHE A 9 -13.56 7.94 -7.85
C PHE A 9 -12.15 7.41 -8.14
N CYS A 10 -11.44 7.99 -9.11
CA CYS A 10 -10.07 7.59 -9.43
C CYS A 10 -9.09 7.89 -8.30
N SER A 11 -9.22 9.04 -7.64
CA SER A 11 -8.36 9.40 -6.51
C SER A 11 -8.67 8.57 -5.26
N LEU A 12 -9.90 8.08 -5.06
CA LEU A 12 -10.21 7.21 -3.92
C LEU A 12 -9.78 5.75 -4.09
N LEU A 13 -9.57 5.30 -5.33
CA LEU A 13 -9.28 3.89 -5.64
C LEU A 13 -7.99 3.39 -4.94
N ILE A 14 -6.93 4.20 -4.95
CA ILE A 14 -5.64 3.82 -4.33
C ILE A 14 -5.74 3.76 -2.80
N PRO A 15 -6.18 4.82 -2.09
CA PRO A 15 -6.32 4.76 -0.63
C PRO A 15 -7.31 3.67 -0.18
N ALA A 16 -8.40 3.45 -0.93
CA ALA A 16 -9.32 2.34 -0.68
C ALA A 16 -8.63 0.98 -0.86
N THR A 17 -7.76 0.83 -1.87
CA THR A 17 -6.96 -0.38 -2.07
C THR A 17 -6.02 -0.59 -0.90
N PHE A 18 -5.27 0.43 -0.46
CA PHE A 18 -4.38 0.36 0.70
C PHE A 18 -5.12 -0.07 1.98
N LEU A 19 -6.30 0.51 2.26
CA LEU A 19 -7.12 0.13 3.41
C LEU A 19 -7.67 -1.30 3.29
N GLY A 20 -8.27 -1.65 2.15
CA GLY A 20 -8.90 -2.95 1.95
C GLY A 20 -7.88 -4.08 1.98
N THR A 21 -6.81 -3.96 1.20
CA THR A 21 -5.74 -4.97 1.15
C THR A 21 -4.89 -4.97 2.42
N GLY A 22 -4.64 -3.81 3.03
CA GLY A 22 -3.93 -3.70 4.31
C GLY A 22 -4.68 -4.40 5.45
N TRP A 23 -5.98 -4.17 5.56
CA TRP A 23 -6.85 -4.87 6.52
C TRP A 23 -6.95 -6.37 6.23
N TYR A 24 -7.07 -6.74 4.95
CA TYR A 24 -7.12 -8.14 4.55
C TYR A 24 -5.82 -8.86 4.92
N PHE A 25 -4.66 -8.32 4.58
CA PHE A 25 -3.36 -8.97 4.86
C PHE A 25 -2.97 -8.97 6.34
N THR A 26 -3.51 -8.06 7.15
CA THR A 26 -3.33 -8.11 8.62
C THR A 26 -4.14 -9.21 9.28
N ARG A 27 -5.32 -9.58 8.73
CA ARG A 27 -6.19 -10.63 9.28
C ARG A 27 -6.05 -11.98 8.58
N HIS A 28 -5.64 -11.98 7.33
CA HIS A 28 -5.60 -13.16 6.49
C HIS A 28 -4.29 -13.21 5.71
N THR A 29 -3.48 -14.21 6.02
CA THR A 29 -2.28 -14.51 5.25
C THR A 29 -2.67 -15.49 4.15
N PRO A 30 -2.62 -15.11 2.86
CA PRO A 30 -2.78 -16.07 1.79
C PRO A 30 -1.69 -17.13 1.89
N GLY A 31 -2.09 -18.41 1.81
CA GLY A 31 -1.14 -19.53 1.88
C GLY A 31 -0.07 -19.43 0.78
N ARG A 32 1.13 -19.98 1.03
CA ARG A 32 2.29 -19.93 0.12
C ARG A 32 1.96 -20.34 -1.33
N ASN A 33 1.01 -21.26 -1.51
CA ASN A 33 0.58 -21.79 -2.81
C ASN A 33 -0.59 -21.01 -3.44
N SER A 34 -1.01 -19.89 -2.85
CA SER A 34 -2.03 -19.02 -3.44
C SER A 34 -1.54 -18.43 -4.76
N ALA A 35 -2.46 -18.30 -5.73
CA ALA A 35 -2.22 -17.60 -7.00
C ALA A 35 -2.05 -16.08 -6.80
N PHE A 36 -2.44 -15.57 -5.63
CA PHE A 36 -2.46 -14.15 -5.28
C PHE A 36 -1.69 -13.93 -3.97
N GLY A 37 -0.66 -13.08 -4.00
CA GLY A 37 0.13 -12.76 -2.81
C GLY A 37 1.53 -12.22 -3.09
N TYR A 38 2.19 -11.77 -2.03
CA TYR A 38 3.51 -11.17 -2.02
C TYR A 38 4.62 -12.22 -2.24
N ARG A 39 4.91 -12.53 -3.50
CA ARG A 39 5.97 -13.49 -3.88
C ARG A 39 7.33 -12.80 -4.04
N THR A 40 7.97 -12.47 -2.93
CA THR A 40 9.42 -12.25 -2.94
C THR A 40 10.15 -13.58 -2.75
N PRO A 41 11.41 -13.72 -3.25
CA PRO A 41 12.19 -14.96 -3.16
C PRO A 41 12.38 -15.44 -1.71
N MET A 42 12.35 -14.52 -0.75
CA MET A 42 12.51 -14.80 0.68
C MET A 42 11.18 -15.13 1.36
N SER A 43 10.08 -14.46 0.99
CA SER A 43 8.71 -14.76 1.46
C SER A 43 8.31 -16.20 1.13
N SER A 44 8.77 -16.72 -0.01
CA SER A 44 8.43 -18.07 -0.48
C SER A 44 9.23 -19.21 0.17
N LYS A 45 10.21 -18.93 1.05
CA LYS A 45 11.09 -19.95 1.64
C LYS A 45 10.49 -20.69 2.83
N SER A 46 9.65 -20.02 3.62
CA SER A 46 8.95 -20.64 4.75
C SER A 46 7.58 -20.02 4.94
N ASP A 47 6.63 -20.80 5.47
CA ASP A 47 5.27 -20.31 5.75
C ASP A 47 5.28 -19.19 6.80
N LEU A 48 6.25 -19.23 7.73
CA LEU A 48 6.50 -18.17 8.72
C LEU A 48 6.99 -16.88 8.07
N ALA A 49 7.94 -16.94 7.11
CA ALA A 49 8.40 -15.76 6.38
C ALA A 49 7.30 -15.16 5.51
N ASN A 50 6.49 -16.00 4.85
CA ASN A 50 5.33 -15.57 4.08
C ASN A 50 4.30 -14.85 4.96
N ALA A 51 3.99 -15.39 6.14
CA ALA A 51 3.07 -14.77 7.09
C ALA A 51 3.60 -13.44 7.64
N PHE A 52 4.88 -13.38 7.99
CA PHE A 52 5.50 -12.16 8.46
C PHE A 52 5.48 -11.05 7.40
N ALA A 53 5.82 -11.37 6.14
CA ALA A 53 5.80 -10.41 5.04
C ALA A 53 4.41 -9.82 4.82
N HIS A 54 3.37 -10.66 4.76
CA HIS A 54 1.98 -10.22 4.54
C HIS A 54 1.45 -9.40 5.71
N GLN A 55 1.72 -9.78 6.95
CA GLN A 55 1.31 -8.98 8.11
C GLN A 55 2.04 -7.64 8.18
N TYR A 56 3.34 -7.61 7.88
CA TYR A 56 4.13 -6.39 7.91
C TYR A 56 3.68 -5.40 6.84
N ILE A 57 3.59 -5.85 5.58
CA ILE A 57 3.12 -4.98 4.49
C ILE A 57 1.67 -4.58 4.69
N GLY A 58 0.82 -5.50 5.17
CA GLY A 58 -0.58 -5.23 5.47
C GLY A 58 -0.74 -4.13 6.52
N ARG A 59 0.08 -4.17 7.58
CA ARG A 59 0.08 -3.11 8.61
C ARG A 59 0.60 -1.79 8.05
N LEU A 60 1.62 -1.81 7.21
CA LEU A 60 2.16 -0.61 6.57
C LEU A 60 1.10 0.03 5.66
N TRP A 61 0.45 -0.77 4.83
CA TRP A 61 -0.61 -0.36 3.91
C TRP A 61 -1.85 0.13 4.65
N TRP A 62 -2.20 -0.48 5.78
CA TRP A 62 -3.28 0.01 6.63
C TRP A 62 -3.00 1.42 7.16
N ILE A 63 -1.80 1.67 7.68
CA ILE A 63 -1.40 3.00 8.19
C ILE A 63 -1.35 4.02 7.04
N ILE A 64 -0.72 3.68 5.93
CA ILE A 64 -0.61 4.55 4.74
C ILE A 64 -2.00 4.84 4.18
N GLY A 65 -2.88 3.85 4.07
CA GLY A 65 -4.26 4.00 3.63
C GLY A 65 -5.05 4.94 4.54
N LEU A 66 -4.88 4.80 5.86
CA LEU A 66 -5.57 5.63 6.84
C LEU A 66 -5.10 7.10 6.84
N VAL A 67 -3.86 7.37 6.41
CA VAL A 67 -3.33 8.73 6.24
C VAL A 67 -3.62 9.30 4.84
N SER A 68 -3.50 8.49 3.79
CA SER A 68 -3.75 8.91 2.40
C SER A 68 -5.22 9.25 2.16
N LEU A 69 -6.17 8.49 2.73
CA LEU A 69 -7.60 8.76 2.56
C LEU A 69 -8.01 10.19 2.98
N PRO A 70 -7.71 10.68 4.20
CA PRO A 70 -8.04 12.05 4.58
C PRO A 70 -7.26 13.09 3.77
N VAL A 71 -5.99 12.82 3.42
CA VAL A 71 -5.20 13.73 2.57
C VAL A 71 -5.88 13.91 1.22
N THR A 72 -6.26 12.82 0.57
CA THR A 72 -6.93 12.83 -0.75
C THR A 72 -8.29 13.50 -0.69
N LEU A 73 -9.09 13.24 0.36
CA LEU A 73 -10.35 13.96 0.58
C LEU A 73 -10.15 15.47 0.78
N ILE A 74 -9.17 15.88 1.60
CA ILE A 74 -8.86 17.29 1.83
C ILE A 74 -8.42 17.96 0.53
N THR A 75 -7.53 17.32 -0.25
CA THR A 75 -7.09 17.85 -1.54
C THR A 75 -8.28 18.06 -2.47
N LEU A 76 -9.19 17.08 -2.59
CA LEU A 76 -10.38 17.21 -3.44
C LEU A 76 -11.32 18.33 -2.97
N ILE A 77 -11.53 18.48 -1.66
CA ILE A 77 -12.35 19.56 -1.09
C ILE A 77 -11.72 20.92 -1.38
N VAL A 78 -10.41 21.06 -1.19
CA VAL A 78 -9.68 22.31 -1.45
C VAL A 78 -9.78 22.68 -2.93
N LEU A 79 -9.57 21.74 -3.84
CA LEU A 79 -9.71 21.97 -5.28
C LEU A 79 -11.14 22.44 -5.63
N LEU A 80 -12.16 21.83 -5.02
CA LEU A 80 -13.56 22.19 -5.25
C LEU A 80 -13.89 23.60 -4.74
N VAL A 81 -13.39 23.97 -3.56
CA VAL A 81 -13.62 25.30 -2.95
C VAL A 81 -12.90 26.41 -3.72
N LEU A 82 -11.70 26.14 -4.22
CA LEU A 82 -10.91 27.10 -4.98
C LEU A 82 -11.41 27.32 -6.41
N GLN A 83 -12.33 26.47 -6.91
CA GLN A 83 -12.89 26.55 -8.26
C GLN A 83 -11.82 26.72 -9.35
N LEU A 84 -10.71 25.99 -9.20
CA LEU A 84 -9.63 26.00 -10.19
C LEU A 84 -10.13 25.46 -11.54
N ASP A 85 -9.42 25.83 -12.60
CA ASP A 85 -9.68 25.30 -13.94
C ASP A 85 -9.52 23.77 -13.97
N GLU A 86 -10.25 23.13 -14.90
CA GLU A 86 -10.26 21.67 -15.02
C GLU A 86 -8.87 21.10 -15.34
N ASP A 87 -8.04 21.85 -16.09
CA ASP A 87 -6.67 21.44 -16.43
C ASP A 87 -5.78 21.40 -15.19
N THR A 88 -5.73 22.48 -14.41
CA THR A 88 -4.93 22.56 -13.18
C THR A 88 -5.41 21.54 -12.14
N THR A 89 -6.72 21.40 -11.99
CA THR A 89 -7.33 20.41 -11.08
C THR A 89 -6.94 18.98 -11.48
N GLY A 90 -6.95 18.70 -12.79
CA GLY A 90 -6.55 17.41 -13.34
C GLY A 90 -5.08 17.11 -13.12
N TRP A 91 -4.19 18.09 -13.30
CA TRP A 91 -2.76 17.93 -13.02
C TRP A 91 -2.47 17.66 -11.55
N ILE A 92 -3.13 18.37 -10.64
CA ILE A 92 -2.94 18.18 -9.19
C ILE A 92 -3.45 16.80 -8.76
N GLY A 93 -4.67 16.44 -9.15
CA GLY A 93 -5.26 15.15 -8.79
C GLY A 93 -4.54 13.96 -9.45
N GLY A 94 -4.13 14.09 -10.72
CA GLY A 94 -3.31 13.09 -11.40
C GLY A 94 -1.92 12.94 -10.77
N GLY A 95 -1.29 14.04 -10.39
CA GLY A 95 -0.02 14.05 -9.66
C GLY A 95 -0.11 13.34 -8.31
N LEU A 96 -1.23 13.54 -7.59
CA LEU A 96 -1.50 12.84 -6.33
C LEU A 96 -1.58 11.32 -6.53
N ILE A 97 -2.32 10.86 -7.54
CA ILE A 97 -2.46 9.43 -7.86
C ILE A 97 -1.09 8.82 -8.22
N ILE A 98 -0.27 9.51 -9.01
CA ILE A 98 1.08 9.07 -9.35
C ILE A 98 1.95 8.96 -8.09
N LEU A 99 1.87 9.95 -7.20
CA LEU A 99 2.61 9.92 -5.93
C LEU A 99 2.18 8.72 -5.07
N GLU A 100 0.88 8.46 -4.93
CA GLU A 100 0.38 7.31 -4.16
C GLU A 100 0.82 5.97 -4.78
N CYS A 101 0.84 5.86 -6.11
CA CYS A 101 1.41 4.71 -6.82
C CYS A 101 2.90 4.50 -6.49
N ILE A 102 3.70 5.58 -6.46
CA ILE A 102 5.12 5.51 -6.10
C ILE A 102 5.27 5.05 -4.66
N VAL A 103 4.48 5.60 -3.73
CA VAL A 103 4.46 5.17 -2.33
C VAL A 103 4.19 3.68 -2.22
N MET A 104 3.21 3.17 -2.98
CA MET A 104 2.88 1.73 -3.04
C MET A 104 4.11 0.89 -3.41
N LEU A 105 4.85 1.28 -4.45
CA LEU A 105 6.06 0.58 -4.86
C LEU A 105 7.18 0.68 -3.81
N ILE A 106 7.35 1.85 -3.18
CA ILE A 106 8.39 2.06 -2.16
C ILE A 106 8.14 1.17 -0.94
N THR A 107 6.89 0.86 -0.57
CA THR A 107 6.58 -0.04 0.55
C THR A 107 7.14 -1.46 0.40
N ILE A 108 7.55 -1.85 -0.81
CA ILE A 108 8.11 -3.17 -1.07
C ILE A 108 9.49 -3.33 -0.42
N LEU A 109 10.32 -2.29 -0.51
CA LEU A 109 11.69 -2.25 0.01
C LEU A 109 11.79 -2.43 1.54
N PRO A 110 11.05 -1.69 2.39
CA PRO A 110 11.11 -1.88 3.83
C PRO A 110 10.57 -3.25 4.23
N THR A 111 9.59 -3.79 3.49
CA THR A 111 9.06 -5.14 3.72
C THR A 111 10.15 -6.19 3.47
N GLU A 112 10.89 -6.07 2.37
CA GLU A 112 11.99 -6.98 2.06
C GLU A 112 13.17 -6.83 3.04
N LEU A 113 13.52 -5.59 3.41
CA LEU A 113 14.55 -5.32 4.41
C LEU A 113 14.19 -5.90 5.79
N ALA A 114 12.94 -5.74 6.22
CA ALA A 114 12.45 -6.33 7.47
C ALA A 114 12.48 -7.87 7.41
N LEU A 115 12.23 -8.44 6.24
CA LEU A 115 12.31 -9.89 6.03
C LEU A 115 13.75 -10.39 6.13
N HIS A 116 14.70 -9.71 5.47
CA HIS A 116 16.14 -10.02 5.53
C HIS A 116 16.76 -9.82 6.92
N ARG A 117 16.17 -8.94 7.75
CA ARG A 117 16.60 -8.74 9.15
C ARG A 117 16.13 -9.86 10.08
N ASN A 118 14.91 -10.35 9.89
CA ASN A 118 14.30 -11.33 10.79
C ASN A 118 14.47 -12.78 10.33
N PHE A 119 14.81 -13.02 9.06
CA PHE A 119 14.97 -14.36 8.49
C PHE A 119 16.32 -14.52 7.80
N ASN A 120 16.92 -15.70 7.99
CA ASN A 120 18.12 -16.09 7.26
C ASN A 120 17.82 -16.41 5.80
N LYS A 121 18.86 -16.55 4.98
CA LYS A 121 18.73 -16.93 3.56
C LYS A 121 17.99 -18.25 3.36
N ASP A 122 17.85 -19.06 4.40
CA ASP A 122 17.27 -20.40 4.35
C ASP A 122 15.78 -20.37 4.77
N GLY A 123 15.25 -19.19 5.15
CA GLY A 123 13.86 -19.02 5.61
C GLY A 123 13.64 -19.34 7.09
N THR A 124 14.70 -19.65 7.84
CA THR A 124 14.67 -19.83 9.30
C THR A 124 14.65 -18.46 10.00
N PRO A 125 13.87 -18.29 11.10
CA PRO A 125 13.93 -17.09 11.91
C PRO A 125 15.36 -16.89 12.44
N ARG A 126 15.87 -15.66 12.37
CA ARG A 126 17.14 -15.30 13.01
C ARG A 126 16.88 -15.24 14.51
N GLY A 127 17.56 -16.06 15.29
CA GLY A 127 17.47 -16.04 16.76
C GLY A 127 17.95 -14.70 17.32
N PRO A 128 17.64 -14.36 18.59
CA PRO A 128 18.17 -13.17 19.23
C PRO A 128 19.70 -13.19 19.14
N GLU A 129 20.30 -12.09 18.69
CA GLU A 129 21.74 -11.91 18.78
C GLU A 129 22.09 -11.91 20.28
N GLU A 130 22.78 -12.95 20.74
CA GLU A 130 23.40 -13.01 22.07
C GLU A 130 24.60 -12.06 22.16
#